data_AF-A0A963EVE8-F1
#
_entry.id   AF-A0A963EVE8-F1
#
_cell.length_a   1.000
_cell.length_b   1.000
_cell.length_c   1.000
_cell.angle_alpha   90.00
_cell.angle_beta   90.00
_cell.angle_gamma   90.00
#
_symmetry.space_group_name_H-M   'P 1'
#
loop_
_entity.id
_entity.type
_entity.pdbx_description
1 polymer ?
#
loop_
_entity_poly.entity_id
_entity_poly.type
_entity_poly.pdbx_seq_one_letter_code
_entity_poly.pdbx_strand_id
1 'polypeptide(L)'
;HILEEGYLRPNWLTLEEGGINGYSRLPRDPDWYREVSRSLPDYGQGEPVHNPLRLLALYEIGYHLPNLLNPLLFKGYRTHRPNISAVEFYGWSRRFAKMPYFQHRDNLAIQHLLRTGEPFYLLPLQLNSDSQIREHGNSRGIPFIVKKVVESFFRHAPVNTHLVIKNHPLDTGFIDYAAWIQRLQRRLKLDGRILYLESGHLPTLLEQTQGVITVNSSVGTSALIHGCPTIALGKAIYDIPGLTFQGTLDRFWTQLEKPDRTLFSCFRNTVIHTTQVNGGFYSRAGIELGVANCCRRLEMTRSPLDELLAMIPPRSDFMTSSSAIRNTLQTINEAEATDQQHALSLQPK
;
A
#
# COMPACT_ATOMS: atom_id res chain seq x y z
N HIS A 1 -11.47 -1.89 17.69
CA HIS A 1 -10.06 -1.65 17.37
C HIS A 1 -9.60 -2.61 16.30
N ILE A 2 -8.73 -2.16 15.40
CA ILE A 2 -8.05 -2.95 14.38
C ILE A 2 -6.55 -2.82 14.65
N LEU A 3 -5.88 -3.96 14.76
CA LEU A 3 -4.42 -4.05 14.92
C LEU A 3 -3.83 -4.58 13.61
N GLU A 4 -2.88 -3.85 13.03
CA GLU A 4 -2.23 -4.17 11.75
C GLU A 4 -0.75 -3.80 11.78
N GLU A 5 0.01 -4.17 10.75
CA GLU A 5 1.35 -3.62 10.56
C GLU A 5 1.30 -2.07 10.49
N GLY A 6 2.38 -1.42 10.89
CA GLY A 6 2.40 0.05 10.94
C GLY A 6 2.26 0.69 9.56
N TYR A 7 1.64 1.87 9.53
CA TYR A 7 1.75 2.80 8.39
C TYR A 7 3.18 3.34 8.25
N LEU A 8 3.92 3.38 9.35
CA LEU A 8 5.29 3.89 9.45
C LEU A 8 6.22 2.76 9.89
N ARG A 9 6.60 1.90 8.97
CA ARG A 9 7.47 0.75 9.26
C ARG A 9 8.94 1.18 9.46
N PRO A 10 9.76 0.42 10.21
CA PRO A 10 9.48 -0.91 10.78
C PRO A 10 9.12 -0.94 12.27
N ASN A 11 9.18 0.20 12.97
CA ASN A 11 9.12 0.24 14.44
C ASN A 11 7.70 0.37 15.02
N TRP A 12 6.70 0.52 14.16
CA TRP A 12 5.36 0.89 14.58
C TRP A 12 4.35 -0.17 14.12
N LEU A 13 3.34 -0.41 14.95
CA LEU A 13 2.12 -1.13 14.65
C LEU A 13 0.97 -0.13 14.58
N THR A 14 -0.02 -0.41 13.73
CA THR A 14 -1.23 0.41 13.65
C THR A 14 -2.28 -0.15 14.60
N LEU A 15 -2.79 0.66 15.52
CA LEU A 15 -3.92 0.35 16.40
C LEU A 15 -4.96 1.47 16.29
N GLU A 16 -6.02 1.23 15.51
CA GLU A 16 -7.05 2.23 15.23
C GLU A 16 -8.46 1.77 15.61
N GLU A 17 -9.32 2.76 15.88
CA GLU A 17 -10.75 2.58 16.08
C GLU A 17 -11.54 2.88 14.80
N GLY A 18 -12.52 2.02 14.47
CA GLY A 18 -13.46 2.26 13.38
C GLY A 18 -12.96 1.87 11.97
N GLY A 19 -11.65 1.73 11.76
CA GLY A 19 -11.12 1.36 10.45
C GLY A 19 -9.62 1.64 10.30
N ILE A 20 -9.00 1.03 9.28
CA ILE A 20 -7.64 1.36 8.84
C ILE A 20 -7.66 1.81 7.37
N ASN A 21 -6.60 2.48 6.92
CA ASN A 21 -6.43 2.97 5.55
C ASN A 21 -7.61 3.81 5.06
N GLY A 22 -8.35 3.31 4.05
CA GLY A 22 -9.50 4.01 3.49
C GLY A 22 -10.67 4.18 4.45
N TYR A 23 -10.69 3.43 5.56
CA TYR A 23 -11.65 3.58 6.67
C TYR A 23 -11.06 4.30 7.89
N SER A 24 -9.80 4.77 7.84
CA SER A 24 -9.24 5.55 8.94
C SER A 24 -10.03 6.84 9.15
N ARG A 25 -10.16 7.24 10.43
CA ARG A 25 -10.83 8.49 10.84
C ARG A 25 -9.92 9.72 10.77
N LEU A 26 -8.66 9.54 10.37
CA LEU A 26 -7.70 10.63 10.19
C LEU A 26 -8.25 11.66 9.18
N PRO A 27 -8.29 12.97 9.53
CA PRO A 27 -8.71 14.02 8.61
C PRO A 27 -7.81 14.12 7.38
N ARG A 28 -8.36 14.65 6.28
CA ARG A 28 -7.57 14.98 5.08
C ARG A 28 -7.21 16.46 5.00
N ASP A 29 -7.44 17.20 6.08
CA ASP A 29 -7.15 18.63 6.16
C ASP A 29 -5.66 18.85 6.49
N PRO A 30 -4.85 19.41 5.57
CA PRO A 30 -3.43 19.66 5.82
C PRO A 30 -3.18 20.66 6.96
N ASP A 31 -4.05 21.67 7.13
CA ASP A 31 -3.85 22.68 8.18
C ASP A 31 -4.17 22.12 9.57
N TRP A 32 -5.09 21.15 9.66
CA TRP A 32 -5.35 20.42 10.90
C TRP A 32 -4.07 19.78 11.45
N TYR A 33 -3.29 19.10 10.59
CA TYR A 33 -2.01 18.51 10.99
C TYR A 33 -1.00 19.56 11.44
N ARG A 34 -0.90 20.69 10.74
CA ARG A 34 -0.01 21.80 11.13
C ARG A 34 -0.38 22.37 12.49
N GLU A 35 -1.67 22.43 12.81
CA GLU A 35 -2.16 22.99 14.06
C GLU A 35 -1.96 22.02 15.23
N VAL A 36 -2.45 20.78 15.13
CA VAL A 36 -2.34 19.79 16.21
C VAL A 36 -0.90 19.42 16.52
N SER A 37 -0.03 19.38 15.51
CA SER A 37 1.38 19.01 15.71
C SER A 37 2.13 19.94 16.66
N ARG A 38 1.67 21.19 16.85
CA ARG A 38 2.30 22.15 17.77
C ARG A 38 2.21 21.73 19.24
N SER A 39 1.19 20.95 19.59
CA SER A 39 0.99 20.43 20.95
C SER A 39 1.52 19.01 21.14
N LEU A 40 2.06 18.39 20.10
CA LEU A 40 2.53 17.00 20.16
C LEU A 40 4.03 16.93 20.47
N PRO A 41 4.47 15.94 21.27
CA PRO A 41 5.89 15.65 21.42
C PRO A 41 6.47 15.13 20.09
N ASP A 42 7.76 15.32 19.86
CA ASP A 42 8.46 14.66 18.74
C ASP A 42 8.68 13.17 19.07
N TYR A 43 8.09 12.28 18.28
CA TYR A 43 8.21 10.84 18.45
C TYR A 43 9.50 10.25 17.86
N GLY A 44 10.30 11.03 17.11
CA GLY A 44 11.51 10.53 16.46
C GLY A 44 11.20 9.27 15.64
N GLN A 45 12.04 8.24 15.72
CA GLN A 45 11.81 6.93 15.08
C GLN A 45 11.18 5.87 16.01
N GLY A 46 10.90 6.23 17.27
CA GLY A 46 10.57 5.28 18.32
C GLY A 46 11.74 4.37 18.69
N GLU A 47 11.48 3.39 19.55
CA GLU A 47 12.41 2.32 19.88
C GLU A 47 12.58 1.38 18.68
N PRO A 48 13.83 1.06 18.27
CA PRO A 48 14.09 0.18 17.15
C PRO A 48 13.56 -1.24 17.36
N VAL A 49 12.76 -1.71 16.41
CA VAL A 49 12.24 -3.09 16.40
C VAL A 49 12.97 -3.90 15.34
N HIS A 50 13.68 -4.93 15.78
CA HIS A 50 14.36 -5.85 14.87
C HIS A 50 13.38 -6.90 14.34
N ASN A 51 13.20 -6.95 13.03
CA ASN A 51 12.37 -7.95 12.36
C ASN A 51 13.24 -8.73 11.36
N PRO A 52 14.02 -9.72 11.80
CA PRO A 52 14.90 -10.46 10.90
C PRO A 52 14.08 -11.22 9.85
N LEU A 53 14.41 -11.04 8.57
CA LEU A 53 13.71 -11.66 7.44
C LEU A 53 13.59 -13.19 7.57
N ARG A 54 14.56 -13.84 8.20
CA ARG A 54 14.54 -15.29 8.48
C ARG A 54 13.40 -15.69 9.40
N LEU A 55 13.08 -14.86 10.39
CA LEU A 55 12.01 -15.12 11.35
C LEU A 55 10.64 -14.95 10.70
N LEU A 56 10.48 -13.90 9.87
CA LEU A 56 9.30 -13.73 9.01
C LEU A 56 9.08 -14.97 8.14
N ALA A 57 10.12 -15.42 7.43
CA ALA A 57 10.03 -16.61 6.58
C ALA A 57 9.68 -17.88 7.38
N LEU A 58 10.24 -18.05 8.58
CA LEU A 58 9.94 -19.18 9.45
C LEU A 58 8.47 -19.19 9.89
N TYR A 59 7.92 -18.03 10.28
CA TYR A 59 6.51 -17.92 10.67
C TYR A 59 5.57 -18.16 9.50
N GLU A 60 5.88 -17.62 8.31
CA GLU A 60 5.13 -17.90 7.08
C GLU A 60 5.11 -19.42 6.78
N ILE A 61 6.26 -20.09 6.85
CA ILE A 61 6.35 -21.55 6.66
C ILE A 61 5.55 -22.28 7.73
N GLY A 62 5.71 -21.92 9.01
CA GLY A 62 5.01 -22.55 10.12
C GLY A 62 3.49 -22.39 10.05
N TYR A 63 3.00 -21.26 9.55
CA TYR A 63 1.58 -21.00 9.34
C TYR A 63 1.05 -21.75 8.10
N HIS A 64 1.80 -21.77 7.00
CA HIS A 64 1.33 -22.32 5.73
C HIS A 64 1.50 -23.84 5.57
N LEU A 65 2.55 -24.42 6.16
CA LEU A 65 2.88 -25.83 5.98
C LEU A 65 1.78 -26.77 6.53
N PRO A 66 1.20 -26.56 7.73
CA PRO A 66 0.09 -27.39 8.21
C PRO A 66 -1.16 -27.26 7.34
N ASN A 67 -1.41 -26.08 6.77
CA ASN A 67 -2.57 -25.82 5.92
C ASN A 67 -2.56 -26.64 4.62
N LEU A 68 -1.41 -27.20 4.21
CA LEU A 68 -1.32 -28.14 3.09
C LEU A 68 -2.14 -29.42 3.33
N LEU A 69 -2.30 -29.81 4.60
CA LEU A 69 -3.02 -31.02 4.99
C LEU A 69 -4.52 -30.78 5.18
N ASN A 70 -4.98 -29.52 5.26
CA ASN A 70 -6.40 -29.21 5.51
C ASN A 70 -7.37 -29.85 4.49
N PRO A 71 -7.11 -29.83 3.17
CA PRO A 71 -7.97 -30.50 2.20
C PRO A 71 -8.03 -32.02 2.38
N LEU A 72 -6.99 -32.63 2.96
CA LEU A 72 -6.90 -34.08 3.21
C LEU A 72 -7.58 -34.45 4.54
N LEU A 73 -7.36 -33.66 5.59
CA LEU A 73 -7.85 -33.93 6.94
C LEU A 73 -9.31 -33.49 7.15
N PHE A 74 -9.78 -32.49 6.41
CA PHE A 74 -11.12 -31.92 6.59
C PHE A 74 -11.90 -31.92 5.27
N LYS A 75 -12.77 -32.92 5.10
CA LYS A 75 -13.64 -33.04 3.92
C LYS A 75 -14.55 -31.82 3.81
N GLY A 76 -14.47 -31.10 2.68
CA GLY A 76 -15.24 -29.87 2.43
C GLY A 76 -14.53 -28.58 2.84
N TYR A 77 -13.25 -28.64 3.24
CA TYR A 77 -12.45 -27.45 3.55
C TYR A 77 -12.48 -26.42 2.41
N ARG A 78 -12.85 -25.18 2.74
CA ARG A 78 -12.79 -24.02 1.85
C ARG A 78 -11.84 -23.00 2.46
N THR A 79 -10.84 -22.60 1.68
CA THR A 79 -9.94 -21.51 2.09
C THR A 79 -10.61 -20.16 1.84
N HIS A 80 -10.33 -19.20 2.71
CA HIS A 80 -10.71 -17.80 2.50
C HIS A 80 -9.75 -17.08 1.52
N ARG A 81 -8.60 -17.70 1.21
CA ARG A 81 -7.64 -17.19 0.24
C ARG A 81 -8.03 -17.58 -1.20
N PRO A 82 -7.56 -16.84 -2.22
CA PRO A 82 -7.91 -17.12 -3.62
C PRO A 82 -7.46 -18.51 -4.10
N ASN A 83 -6.40 -19.06 -3.51
CA ASN A 83 -5.86 -20.36 -3.86
C ASN A 83 -5.61 -21.22 -2.60
N ILE A 84 -5.62 -22.54 -2.78
CA ILE A 84 -5.27 -23.48 -1.71
C ILE A 84 -3.78 -23.36 -1.40
N SER A 85 -3.40 -23.46 -0.13
CA SER A 85 -2.03 -23.24 0.37
C SER A 85 -0.94 -24.01 -0.39
N ALA A 86 -1.25 -25.20 -0.92
CA ALA A 86 -0.31 -25.99 -1.72
C ALA A 86 0.09 -25.32 -3.03
N VAL A 87 -0.87 -24.68 -3.68
CA VAL A 87 -0.63 -23.95 -4.93
C VAL A 87 0.19 -22.69 -4.63
N GLU A 88 -0.13 -21.96 -3.54
CA GLU A 88 0.65 -20.78 -3.09
C GLU A 88 2.09 -21.16 -2.76
N PHE A 89 2.28 -22.26 -2.02
CA PHE A 89 3.59 -22.77 -1.66
C PHE A 89 4.41 -23.20 -2.90
N TYR A 90 3.78 -23.85 -3.88
CA TYR A 90 4.45 -24.20 -5.14
C TYR A 90 4.87 -22.94 -5.92
N GLY A 91 4.00 -21.94 -6.02
CA GLY A 91 4.29 -20.65 -6.65
C GLY A 91 5.49 -19.96 -6.01
N TRP A 92 5.46 -19.81 -4.69
CA TRP A 92 6.58 -19.28 -3.92
C TRP A 92 7.85 -20.11 -4.11
N SER A 93 7.81 -21.43 -3.97
CA SER A 93 8.99 -22.30 -4.12
C SER A 93 9.65 -22.13 -5.49
N ARG A 94 8.84 -22.11 -6.56
CA ARG A 94 9.31 -21.89 -7.93
C ARG A 94 9.93 -20.50 -8.11
N ARG A 95 9.35 -19.46 -7.50
CA ARG A 95 9.87 -18.09 -7.55
C ARG A 95 11.17 -17.95 -6.75
N PHE A 96 11.19 -18.44 -5.51
CA PHE A 96 12.36 -18.41 -4.62
C PHE A 96 13.56 -19.15 -5.23
N ALA A 97 13.33 -20.30 -5.87
CA ALA A 97 14.40 -21.00 -6.59
C ALA A 97 15.05 -20.16 -7.71
N LYS A 98 14.31 -19.20 -8.28
CA LYS A 98 14.79 -18.28 -9.32
C LYS A 98 15.26 -16.92 -8.78
N MET A 99 15.08 -16.63 -7.49
CA MET A 99 15.43 -15.33 -6.91
C MET A 99 16.90 -14.95 -7.09
N PRO A 100 17.91 -15.84 -6.95
CA PRO A 100 19.30 -15.45 -7.20
C PRO A 100 19.55 -14.95 -8.62
N TYR A 101 18.93 -15.58 -9.61
CA TYR A 101 18.97 -15.12 -11.00
C TYR A 101 18.29 -13.76 -11.17
N PHE A 102 17.09 -13.60 -10.63
CA PHE A 102 16.35 -12.34 -10.71
C PHE A 102 17.08 -11.20 -10.01
N GLN A 103 17.66 -11.44 -8.83
CA GLN A 103 18.46 -10.46 -8.10
C GLN A 103 19.68 -10.02 -8.90
N HIS A 104 20.41 -10.98 -9.50
CA HIS A 104 21.57 -10.63 -10.33
C HIS A 104 21.15 -9.78 -11.54
N ARG A 105 20.14 -10.23 -12.30
CA ARG A 105 19.60 -9.52 -13.46
C ARG A 105 19.12 -8.11 -13.10
N ASP A 106 18.29 -8.00 -12.06
CA ASP A 106 17.66 -6.75 -11.66
C ASP A 106 18.69 -5.78 -11.09
N ASN A 107 19.68 -6.27 -10.32
CA ASN A 107 20.77 -5.42 -9.82
C ASN A 107 21.57 -4.81 -10.97
N LEU A 108 21.87 -5.57 -12.03
CA LEU A 108 22.54 -5.03 -13.22
C LEU A 108 21.68 -3.97 -13.93
N ALA A 109 20.38 -4.22 -14.07
CA ALA A 109 19.46 -3.27 -14.70
C ALA A 109 19.32 -1.98 -13.87
N ILE A 110 19.19 -2.10 -12.54
CA ILE A 110 19.14 -0.97 -11.63
C ILE A 110 20.46 -0.20 -11.68
N GLN A 111 21.61 -0.87 -11.57
CA GLN A 111 22.93 -0.21 -11.65
C GLN A 111 23.10 0.53 -12.98
N HIS A 112 22.65 -0.05 -14.09
CA HIS A 112 22.67 0.61 -15.38
C HIS A 112 21.82 1.89 -15.37
N LEU A 113 20.55 1.79 -14.95
CA LEU A 113 19.61 2.92 -14.87
C LEU A 113 20.15 4.06 -13.99
N LEU A 114 20.68 3.74 -12.82
CA LEU A 114 21.21 4.74 -11.89
C LEU A 114 22.53 5.36 -12.41
N ARG A 115 23.36 4.58 -13.11
CA ARG A 115 24.63 5.06 -13.69
C ARG A 115 24.41 5.95 -14.92
N THR A 116 23.43 5.64 -15.76
CA THR A 116 23.08 6.47 -16.93
C THR A 116 22.36 7.75 -16.49
N GLY A 117 21.73 7.76 -15.31
CA GLY A 117 20.97 8.90 -14.81
C GLY A 117 19.69 9.16 -15.60
N GLU A 118 19.20 8.15 -16.32
CA GLU A 118 17.99 8.27 -17.11
C GLU A 118 16.78 8.49 -16.20
N PRO A 119 15.96 9.53 -16.44
CA PRO A 119 14.85 9.84 -15.55
C PRO A 119 13.81 8.73 -15.60
N PHE A 120 13.34 8.30 -14.43
CA PHE A 120 12.36 7.23 -14.33
C PHE A 120 11.30 7.48 -13.28
N TYR A 121 10.11 6.96 -13.53
CA TYR A 121 8.99 6.90 -12.59
C TYR A 121 8.91 5.50 -11.98
N LEU A 122 8.43 5.40 -10.75
CA LEU A 122 8.34 4.14 -10.04
C LEU A 122 6.89 3.74 -9.75
N LEU A 123 6.52 2.52 -10.15
CA LEU A 123 5.29 1.84 -9.77
C LEU A 123 5.63 0.58 -8.98
N PRO A 124 5.64 0.63 -7.64
CA PRO A 124 5.75 -0.55 -6.80
C PRO A 124 4.40 -1.29 -6.77
N LEU A 125 4.42 -2.57 -7.10
CA LEU A 125 3.22 -3.41 -7.09
C LEU A 125 2.86 -3.84 -5.66
N GLN A 126 1.57 -3.86 -5.37
CA GLN A 126 0.98 -4.50 -4.18
C GLN A 126 0.50 -5.92 -4.53
N LEU A 127 0.20 -6.74 -3.54
CA LEU A 127 -0.37 -8.06 -3.77
C LEU A 127 -1.77 -7.93 -4.37
N ASN A 128 -2.07 -8.72 -5.40
CA ASN A 128 -3.43 -8.73 -5.97
C ASN A 128 -4.49 -9.30 -5.00
N SER A 129 -4.04 -10.12 -4.04
CA SER A 129 -4.88 -10.67 -2.96
C SER A 129 -5.06 -9.72 -1.78
N ASP A 130 -4.39 -8.56 -1.77
CA ASP A 130 -4.48 -7.58 -0.69
C ASP A 130 -5.93 -7.08 -0.54
N SER A 131 -6.48 -7.17 0.68
CA SER A 131 -7.82 -6.67 0.98
C SER A 131 -7.92 -5.17 0.72
N GLN A 132 -6.83 -4.42 0.89
CA GLN A 132 -6.80 -2.99 0.59
C GLN A 132 -6.98 -2.69 -0.90
N ILE A 133 -6.55 -3.59 -1.79
CA ILE A 133 -6.78 -3.43 -3.24
C ILE A 133 -8.22 -3.81 -3.60
N ARG A 134 -8.80 -4.80 -2.91
CA ARG A 134 -10.18 -5.26 -3.14
C ARG A 134 -11.23 -4.30 -2.58
N GLU A 135 -11.00 -3.74 -1.38
CA GLU A 135 -11.96 -2.93 -0.62
C GLU A 135 -11.72 -1.42 -0.79
N HIS A 136 -10.47 -1.00 -1.02
CA HIS A 136 -10.08 0.42 -1.09
C HIS A 136 -9.38 0.83 -2.40
N GLY A 137 -9.09 -0.14 -3.26
CA GLY A 137 -8.57 0.05 -4.60
C GLY A 137 -9.66 -0.04 -5.67
N ASN A 138 -9.23 -0.17 -6.92
CA ASN A 138 -10.17 -0.45 -8.01
C ASN A 138 -10.54 -1.94 -7.99
N SER A 139 -11.84 -2.27 -8.02
CA SER A 139 -12.39 -3.63 -7.93
C SER A 139 -11.86 -4.64 -8.97
N ARG A 140 -11.10 -4.18 -9.96
CA ARG A 140 -10.48 -4.99 -11.03
C ARG A 140 -9.03 -5.43 -10.75
N GLY A 141 -8.47 -5.10 -9.58
CA GLY A 141 -7.17 -5.61 -9.12
C GLY A 141 -5.93 -4.94 -9.73
N ILE A 142 -4.75 -5.48 -9.42
CA ILE A 142 -3.44 -4.91 -9.79
C ILE A 142 -3.19 -4.86 -11.31
N PRO A 143 -3.53 -5.90 -12.12
CA PRO A 143 -3.37 -5.82 -13.57
C PRO A 143 -4.14 -4.65 -14.20
N PHE A 144 -5.31 -4.30 -13.67
CA PHE A 144 -6.05 -3.15 -14.17
C PHE A 144 -5.34 -1.83 -13.88
N ILE A 145 -4.77 -1.68 -12.68
CA ILE A 145 -3.97 -0.51 -12.30
C ILE A 145 -2.73 -0.39 -13.18
N VAL A 146 -1.95 -1.48 -13.33
CA VAL A 146 -0.76 -1.46 -14.19
C VAL A 146 -1.13 -1.08 -15.62
N LYS A 147 -2.23 -1.63 -16.17
CA LYS A 147 -2.71 -1.26 -17.50
C LYS A 147 -3.00 0.24 -17.60
N LYS A 148 -3.74 0.80 -16.65
CA LYS A 148 -4.06 2.25 -16.60
C LYS A 148 -2.80 3.11 -16.53
N VAL A 149 -1.84 2.74 -15.68
CA VAL A 149 -0.59 3.48 -15.52
C VAL A 149 0.24 3.44 -16.80
N VAL A 150 0.39 2.27 -17.41
CA VAL A 150 1.16 2.12 -18.66
C VAL A 150 0.49 2.85 -19.82
N GLU A 151 -0.85 2.82 -19.93
CA GLU A 151 -1.58 3.55 -20.97
C GLU A 151 -1.50 5.08 -20.79
N SER A 152 -1.52 5.57 -19.54
CA SER A 152 -1.30 6.98 -19.23
C SER A 152 0.16 7.39 -19.51
N PHE A 153 1.13 6.58 -19.08
CA PHE A 153 2.56 6.79 -19.34
C PHE A 153 2.86 6.88 -20.84
N PHE A 154 2.29 5.98 -21.64
CA PHE A 154 2.42 6.00 -23.10
C PHE A 154 2.00 7.34 -23.71
N ARG A 155 0.92 7.94 -23.22
CA ARG A 155 0.31 9.14 -23.80
C ARG A 155 0.89 10.44 -23.28
N HIS A 156 1.35 10.47 -22.03
CA HIS A 156 1.59 11.72 -21.31
C HIS A 156 3.00 11.85 -20.73
N ALA A 157 3.76 10.75 -20.59
CA ALA A 157 5.10 10.84 -20.05
C ALA A 157 6.11 11.37 -21.09
N PRO A 158 7.11 12.17 -20.67
CA PRO A 158 8.15 12.65 -21.57
C PRO A 158 8.86 11.50 -22.31
N VAL A 159 9.27 11.70 -23.56
CA VAL A 159 9.78 10.61 -24.42
C VAL A 159 11.00 9.90 -23.84
N ASN A 160 11.90 10.63 -23.19
CA ASN A 160 13.18 10.10 -22.67
C ASN A 160 13.10 9.66 -21.20
N THR A 161 11.93 9.19 -20.74
CA THR A 161 11.78 8.66 -19.39
C THR A 161 11.43 7.18 -19.40
N HIS A 162 11.79 6.48 -18.33
CA HIS A 162 11.43 5.09 -18.08
C HIS A 162 10.29 4.96 -17.06
N LEU A 163 9.52 3.88 -17.17
CA LEU A 163 8.61 3.42 -16.13
C LEU A 163 9.19 2.16 -15.49
N VAL A 164 9.64 2.26 -14.25
CA VAL A 164 10.11 1.13 -13.45
C VAL A 164 8.92 0.53 -12.72
N ILE A 165 8.59 -0.72 -13.03
CA ILE A 165 7.54 -1.48 -12.35
C ILE A 165 8.22 -2.51 -11.47
N LYS A 166 8.09 -2.37 -10.16
CA LYS A 166 8.76 -3.26 -9.19
C LYS A 166 7.75 -4.20 -8.57
N ASN A 167 7.96 -5.52 -8.72
CA ASN A 167 7.08 -6.52 -8.14
C ASN A 167 7.09 -6.49 -6.60
N HIS A 168 6.02 -7.00 -6.00
CA HIS A 168 5.91 -7.19 -4.56
C HIS A 168 6.80 -8.38 -4.12
N PRO A 169 7.57 -8.27 -3.03
CA PRO A 169 8.46 -9.34 -2.57
C PRO A 169 7.70 -10.63 -2.20
N LEU A 170 6.46 -10.51 -1.71
CA LEU A 170 5.63 -11.65 -1.30
C LEU A 170 4.72 -12.21 -2.42
N ASP A 171 4.78 -11.68 -3.64
CA ASP A 171 3.94 -12.17 -4.74
C ASP A 171 4.26 -13.66 -5.07
N THR A 172 3.22 -14.46 -5.32
CA THR A 172 3.36 -15.91 -5.56
C THR A 172 3.82 -16.23 -6.98
N GLY A 173 3.82 -15.26 -7.90
CA GLY A 173 4.16 -15.45 -9.30
C GLY A 173 3.12 -16.23 -10.10
N PHE A 174 1.86 -16.27 -9.65
CA PHE A 174 0.76 -16.87 -10.41
C PHE A 174 0.40 -16.05 -11.64
N ILE A 175 0.41 -14.72 -11.49
CA ILE A 175 0.31 -13.81 -12.61
C ILE A 175 1.72 -13.61 -13.13
N ASP A 176 1.97 -14.04 -14.38
CA ASP A 176 3.23 -13.75 -15.07
C ASP A 176 3.23 -12.28 -15.52
N TYR A 177 3.49 -11.39 -14.56
CA TYR A 177 3.55 -9.95 -14.79
C TYR A 177 4.61 -9.60 -15.83
N ALA A 178 5.76 -10.29 -15.85
CA ALA A 178 6.81 -10.06 -16.84
C ALA A 178 6.29 -10.27 -18.27
N ALA A 179 5.71 -11.45 -18.56
CA ALA A 179 5.17 -11.73 -19.89
C ALA A 179 3.96 -10.85 -20.24
N TRP A 180 3.12 -10.55 -19.25
CA TRP A 180 1.95 -9.69 -19.44
C TRP A 180 2.33 -8.23 -19.73
N ILE A 181 3.26 -7.64 -18.96
CA ILE A 181 3.80 -6.30 -19.19
C ILE A 181 4.55 -6.24 -20.53
N GLN A 182 5.33 -7.27 -20.89
CA GLN A 182 6.02 -7.32 -22.18
C GLN A 182 5.03 -7.32 -23.37
N ARG A 183 3.89 -8.01 -23.25
CA ARG A 183 2.83 -7.95 -24.28
C ARG A 183 2.19 -6.56 -24.35
N LEU A 184 1.97 -5.93 -23.20
CA LEU A 184 1.41 -4.58 -23.11
C LEU A 184 2.36 -3.55 -23.73
N GLN A 185 3.66 -3.66 -23.46
CA GLN A 185 4.72 -2.82 -24.01
C GLN A 185 4.75 -2.90 -25.55
N ARG A 186 4.79 -4.11 -26.11
CA ARG A 186 4.78 -4.34 -27.56
C ARG A 186 3.52 -3.76 -28.21
N ARG A 187 2.35 -3.96 -27.59
CA ARG A 187 1.07 -3.42 -28.09
C ARG A 187 1.07 -1.89 -28.14
N LEU A 188 1.71 -1.24 -27.18
CA LEU A 188 1.76 0.21 -27.05
C LEU A 188 3.05 0.82 -27.64
N LYS A 189 3.91 0.02 -28.29
CA LYS A 189 5.20 0.46 -28.86
C LYS A 189 6.08 1.20 -27.84
N LEU A 190 6.08 0.72 -26.60
CA LEU A 190 6.91 1.24 -25.50
C LEU A 190 8.22 0.47 -25.33
N ASP A 191 8.71 -0.15 -26.40
CA ASP A 191 9.87 -1.04 -26.31
C ASP A 191 11.11 -0.32 -25.76
N GLY A 192 11.70 -0.90 -24.72
CA GLY A 192 12.82 -0.31 -23.98
C GLY A 192 12.45 0.73 -22.92
N ARG A 193 11.20 1.21 -22.85
CA ARG A 193 10.79 2.27 -21.91
C ARG A 193 10.20 1.77 -20.60
N ILE A 194 9.89 0.48 -20.48
CA ILE A 194 9.39 -0.13 -19.24
C ILE A 194 10.44 -1.09 -18.71
N LEU A 195 10.85 -0.89 -17.47
CA LEU A 195 11.75 -1.79 -16.74
C LEU A 195 10.95 -2.52 -15.66
N TYR A 196 10.67 -3.81 -15.87
CA TYR A 196 10.03 -4.65 -14.86
C TYR A 196 11.09 -5.36 -14.01
N LEU A 197 11.00 -5.17 -12.69
CA LEU A 197 11.93 -5.72 -11.70
C LEU A 197 11.19 -6.71 -10.80
N GLU A 198 11.75 -7.91 -10.64
CA GLU A 198 11.25 -8.91 -9.69
C GLU A 198 11.74 -8.63 -8.25
N SER A 199 12.89 -7.95 -8.15
CA SER A 199 13.62 -7.66 -6.92
C SER A 199 14.18 -6.23 -6.95
N GLY A 200 15.06 -5.88 -6.01
CA GLY A 200 15.69 -4.57 -5.95
C GLY A 200 15.42 -3.82 -4.65
N HIS A 201 16.42 -3.05 -4.21
CA HIS A 201 16.37 -2.27 -2.99
C HIS A 201 15.55 -0.99 -3.21
N LEU A 202 14.36 -0.94 -2.62
CA LEU A 202 13.40 0.14 -2.85
C LEU A 202 13.92 1.54 -2.48
N PRO A 203 14.58 1.77 -1.33
CA PRO A 203 15.13 3.08 -0.99
C PRO A 203 16.08 3.65 -2.05
N THR A 204 16.92 2.80 -2.64
CA THR A 204 17.84 3.21 -3.72
C THR A 204 17.10 3.71 -4.96
N LEU A 205 15.94 3.14 -5.29
CA LEU A 205 15.10 3.63 -6.38
C LEU A 205 14.38 4.93 -6.01
N LEU A 206 13.92 5.05 -4.76
CA LEU A 206 13.23 6.24 -4.27
C LEU A 206 14.12 7.49 -4.23
N GLU A 207 15.43 7.31 -4.03
CA GLU A 207 16.41 8.41 -4.03
C GLU A 207 16.56 9.09 -5.40
N GLN A 208 16.29 8.40 -6.50
CA GLN A 208 16.56 8.90 -7.86
C GLN A 208 15.31 8.99 -8.76
N THR A 209 14.17 8.44 -8.34
CA THR A 209 12.95 8.48 -9.15
C THR A 209 12.36 9.88 -9.25
N GLN A 210 11.79 10.20 -10.41
CA GLN A 210 11.10 11.47 -10.67
C GLN A 210 9.76 11.56 -9.92
N GLY A 211 9.09 10.43 -9.75
CA GLY A 211 7.80 10.37 -9.08
C GLY A 211 7.33 8.93 -8.84
N VAL A 212 6.57 8.75 -7.77
CA VAL A 212 6.03 7.45 -7.36
C VAL A 212 4.53 7.40 -7.59
N ILE A 213 4.08 6.33 -8.25
CA ILE A 213 2.67 6.02 -8.46
C ILE A 213 2.32 4.86 -7.55
N THR A 214 1.36 5.02 -6.66
CA THR A 214 0.90 3.96 -5.76
C THR A 214 -0.62 3.93 -5.67
N VAL A 215 -1.20 2.85 -5.16
CA VAL A 215 -2.65 2.80 -4.89
C VAL A 215 -2.88 3.32 -3.48
N ASN A 216 -2.44 2.57 -2.48
CA ASN A 216 -2.54 2.89 -1.06
C ASN A 216 -1.41 2.25 -0.24
N SER A 217 -0.33 1.83 -0.89
CA SER A 217 0.79 1.15 -0.23
C SER A 217 1.51 2.06 0.77
N SER A 218 2.08 1.47 1.82
CA SER A 218 3.04 2.13 2.71
C SER A 218 4.31 2.62 1.97
N VAL A 219 4.58 2.10 0.77
CA VAL A 219 5.62 2.65 -0.12
C VAL A 219 5.35 4.12 -0.48
N GLY A 220 4.09 4.55 -0.53
CA GLY A 220 3.75 5.97 -0.71
C GLY A 220 4.32 6.82 0.42
N THR A 221 4.14 6.40 1.69
CA THR A 221 4.75 7.07 2.84
C THR A 221 6.29 7.06 2.74
N SER A 222 6.90 5.96 2.29
CA SER A 222 8.35 5.91 2.05
C SER A 222 8.78 6.93 0.99
N ALA A 223 8.03 7.09 -0.10
CA ALA A 223 8.31 8.08 -1.13
C ALA A 223 8.26 9.52 -0.57
N LEU A 224 7.28 9.80 0.30
CA LEU A 224 7.17 11.09 0.99
C LEU A 224 8.38 11.36 1.93
N ILE A 225 8.88 10.33 2.62
CA ILE A 225 10.12 10.44 3.43
C ILE A 225 11.31 10.87 2.56
N HIS A 226 11.42 10.33 1.34
CA HIS A 226 12.45 10.72 0.37
C HIS A 226 12.15 12.06 -0.33
N GLY A 227 11.02 12.71 -0.03
CA GLY A 227 10.62 13.98 -0.66
C GLY A 227 10.26 13.84 -2.13
N CYS A 228 9.87 12.63 -2.56
CA CYS A 228 9.55 12.32 -3.94
C CYS A 228 8.10 12.73 -4.27
N PRO A 229 7.84 13.39 -5.42
CA PRO A 229 6.49 13.56 -5.94
C PRO A 229 5.74 12.23 -5.94
N THR A 230 4.54 12.20 -5.37
CA THR A 230 3.79 10.95 -5.17
C THR A 230 2.33 11.15 -5.54
N ILE A 231 1.75 10.23 -6.30
CA ILE A 231 0.30 10.16 -6.57
C ILE A 231 -0.28 8.87 -5.99
N ALA A 232 -1.37 9.01 -5.24
CA ALA A 232 -2.18 7.89 -4.75
C ALA A 232 -3.38 7.68 -5.69
N LEU A 233 -3.51 6.49 -6.25
CA LEU A 233 -4.60 6.11 -7.16
C LEU A 233 -5.78 5.46 -6.42
N GLY A 234 -5.64 5.22 -5.12
CA GLY A 234 -6.67 4.68 -4.24
C GLY A 234 -6.79 5.50 -2.96
N LYS A 235 -7.59 5.02 -2.00
CA LYS A 235 -7.75 5.70 -0.71
C LYS A 235 -6.55 5.41 0.19
N ALA A 236 -5.64 6.37 0.30
CA ALA A 236 -4.52 6.34 1.23
C ALA A 236 -4.68 7.42 2.32
N ILE A 237 -4.16 7.17 3.52
CA ILE A 237 -4.19 8.15 4.62
C ILE A 237 -3.31 9.37 4.36
N TYR A 238 -2.30 9.22 3.52
CA TYR A 238 -1.38 10.29 3.13
C TYR A 238 -1.84 11.02 1.85
N ASP A 239 -3.00 10.65 1.29
CA ASP A 239 -3.59 11.33 0.14
C ASP A 239 -4.21 12.67 0.57
N ILE A 240 -3.34 13.66 0.75
CA ILE A 240 -3.62 14.96 1.34
C ILE A 240 -3.00 16.04 0.46
N PRO A 241 -3.73 17.14 0.15
CA PRO A 241 -3.16 18.29 -0.54
C PRO A 241 -1.88 18.81 0.12
N GLY A 242 -0.81 18.90 -0.65
CA GLY A 242 0.53 19.27 -0.17
C GLY A 242 1.41 18.09 0.23
N LEU A 243 0.86 16.88 0.43
CA LEU A 243 1.66 15.65 0.58
C LEU A 243 1.73 14.87 -0.73
N THR A 244 0.59 14.66 -1.38
CA THR A 244 0.52 13.96 -2.67
C THR A 244 -0.01 14.88 -3.75
N PHE A 245 0.32 14.57 -4.99
CA PHE A 245 -0.24 15.24 -6.15
C PHE A 245 -1.74 14.96 -6.26
N GLN A 246 -2.54 16.02 -6.27
CA GLN A 246 -4.01 15.95 -6.23
C GLN A 246 -4.67 16.02 -7.63
N GLY A 247 -3.87 16.10 -8.70
CA GLY A 247 -4.36 16.10 -10.07
C GLY A 247 -4.61 14.70 -10.63
N THR A 248 -4.84 14.62 -11.95
CA THR A 248 -4.99 13.33 -12.64
C THR A 248 -3.64 12.67 -12.89
N LEU A 249 -3.63 11.34 -13.02
CA LEU A 249 -2.43 10.59 -13.38
C LEU A 249 -1.76 11.12 -14.67
N ASP A 250 -2.57 11.53 -15.66
CA ASP A 250 -2.06 12.08 -16.92
C ASP A 250 -1.25 13.36 -16.72
N ARG A 251 -1.61 14.21 -15.74
CA ARG A 251 -0.86 15.43 -15.40
C ARG A 251 0.37 15.15 -14.55
N PHE A 252 0.35 14.08 -13.76
CA PHE A 252 1.43 13.76 -12.82
C PHE A 252 2.79 13.60 -13.51
N TRP A 253 2.82 13.02 -14.71
CA TRP A 253 4.05 12.77 -15.49
C TRP A 253 4.85 14.02 -15.90
N THR A 254 4.30 15.22 -15.70
CA THR A 254 4.97 16.47 -16.09
C THR A 254 4.97 17.50 -14.98
N GLN A 255 3.96 17.49 -14.10
CA GLN A 255 3.84 18.51 -13.04
C GLN A 255 4.69 18.19 -11.81
N LEU A 256 4.81 16.91 -11.43
CA LEU A 256 5.76 16.43 -10.41
C LEU A 256 5.83 17.29 -9.13
N GLU A 257 4.68 17.74 -8.62
CA GLU A 257 4.65 18.56 -7.41
C GLU A 257 5.25 17.79 -6.22
N LYS A 258 6.23 18.41 -5.56
CA LYS A 258 6.93 17.80 -4.43
C LYS A 258 6.10 17.92 -3.14
N PRO A 259 6.20 16.94 -2.23
CA PRO A 259 5.58 17.04 -0.92
C PRO A 259 6.17 18.20 -0.09
N ASP A 260 5.31 18.92 0.62
CA ASP A 260 5.69 19.84 1.68
C ASP A 260 6.29 19.04 2.84
N ARG A 261 7.60 19.22 3.05
CA ARG A 261 8.36 18.51 4.09
C ARG A 261 7.91 18.86 5.50
N THR A 262 7.49 20.11 5.73
CA THR A 262 7.00 20.54 7.03
C THR A 262 5.65 19.90 7.31
N LEU A 263 4.73 19.95 6.34
CA LEU A 263 3.45 19.25 6.45
C LEU A 263 3.65 17.75 6.66
N PHE A 264 4.60 17.12 5.96
CA PHE A 264 4.89 15.70 6.13
C PHE A 264 5.38 15.37 7.54
N SER A 265 6.24 16.21 8.12
CA SER A 265 6.68 16.06 9.51
C SER A 265 5.50 16.15 10.48
N CYS A 266 4.63 17.15 10.33
CA CYS A 266 3.41 17.31 11.11
C CYS A 266 2.47 16.10 10.97
N PHE A 267 2.23 15.65 9.73
CA PHE A 267 1.42 14.48 9.42
C PHE A 267 1.97 13.23 10.09
N ARG A 268 3.25 12.92 9.86
CA ARG A 268 3.93 11.75 10.41
C ARG A 268 3.82 11.72 11.93
N ASN A 269 4.16 12.83 12.59
CA ASN A 269 4.16 12.90 14.05
C ASN A 269 2.75 12.71 14.62
N THR A 270 1.75 13.31 13.97
CA THR A 270 0.34 13.15 14.35
C THR A 270 -0.15 11.73 14.15
N VAL A 271 0.16 11.09 13.01
CA VAL A 271 -0.18 9.69 12.74
C VAL A 271 0.42 8.78 13.81
N ILE A 272 1.68 9.01 14.19
CA ILE A 272 2.33 8.24 15.27
C ILE A 272 1.54 8.39 16.57
N HIS A 273 1.29 9.63 16.99
CA HIS A 273 0.57 9.93 18.21
C HIS A 273 -0.81 9.25 18.27
N THR A 274 -1.57 9.33 17.19
CA THR A 274 -2.99 8.96 17.20
C THR A 274 -3.23 7.48 16.91
N THR A 275 -2.48 6.90 15.97
CA THR A 275 -2.79 5.57 15.43
C THR A 275 -1.70 4.55 15.66
N GLN A 276 -0.46 4.97 15.92
CA GLN A 276 0.66 4.04 16.00
C GLN A 276 1.01 3.71 17.44
N VAL A 277 1.47 2.48 17.64
CA VAL A 277 2.08 1.99 18.87
C VAL A 277 3.42 1.36 18.52
N ASN A 278 4.47 1.69 19.27
CA ASN A 278 5.81 1.18 19.00
C ASN A 278 5.83 -0.35 19.29
N GLY A 279 6.32 -1.16 18.36
CA GLY A 279 6.30 -2.62 18.48
C GLY A 279 6.44 -3.34 17.14
N GLY A 280 6.34 -4.66 17.17
CA GLY A 280 6.38 -5.50 15.97
C GLY A 280 5.78 -6.88 16.20
N PHE A 281 5.44 -7.58 15.12
CA PHE A 281 4.82 -8.92 15.21
C PHE A 281 5.80 -10.08 15.22
N TYR A 282 7.08 -9.83 14.96
CA TYR A 282 8.00 -10.91 14.61
C TYR A 282 8.97 -11.23 15.74
N SER A 283 9.82 -10.29 16.16
CA SER A 283 10.74 -10.57 17.26
C SER A 283 10.01 -10.60 18.60
N ARG A 284 10.47 -11.47 19.50
CA ARG A 284 9.96 -11.53 20.88
C ARG A 284 9.97 -10.15 21.56
N ALA A 285 11.07 -9.42 21.44
CA ALA A 285 11.19 -8.06 21.98
C ALA A 285 10.18 -7.09 21.33
N GLY A 286 9.98 -7.17 20.00
CA GLY A 286 8.99 -6.37 19.30
C GLY A 286 7.56 -6.67 19.73
N ILE A 287 7.24 -7.95 19.96
CA ILE A 287 5.92 -8.40 20.43
C ILE A 287 5.70 -7.91 21.86
N GLU A 288 6.65 -8.11 22.76
CA GLU A 288 6.55 -7.66 24.16
C GLU A 288 6.33 -6.14 24.25
N LEU A 289 7.11 -5.36 23.49
CA LEU A 289 6.95 -3.91 23.38
C LEU A 289 5.57 -3.52 22.80
N GLY A 290 5.17 -4.19 21.70
CA GLY A 290 3.90 -3.94 21.04
C GLY A 290 2.70 -4.23 21.94
N VAL A 291 2.71 -5.35 22.67
CA VAL A 291 1.66 -5.73 23.63
C VAL A 291 1.56 -4.70 24.74
N ALA A 292 2.68 -4.34 25.37
CA ALA A 292 2.68 -3.34 26.43
C ALA A 292 2.09 -1.99 25.96
N ASN A 293 2.46 -1.56 24.74
CA ASN A 293 1.98 -0.31 24.17
C ASN A 293 0.52 -0.37 23.71
N CYS A 294 0.07 -1.52 23.21
CA CYS A 294 -1.33 -1.77 22.91
C CYS A 294 -2.18 -1.71 24.18
N CYS A 295 -1.80 -2.40 25.26
CA CYS A 295 -2.54 -2.37 26.53
C CYS A 295 -2.68 -0.94 27.03
N ARG A 296 -1.58 -0.18 27.07
CA ARG A 296 -1.62 1.25 27.46
C ARG A 296 -2.59 2.07 26.62
N ARG A 297 -2.65 1.84 25.30
CA ARG A 297 -3.56 2.54 24.40
C ARG A 297 -5.02 2.12 24.61
N LEU A 298 -5.27 0.83 24.80
CA LEU A 298 -6.63 0.26 24.97
C LEU A 298 -7.24 0.59 26.34
N GLU A 299 -6.42 0.85 27.35
CA GLU A 299 -6.86 1.26 28.70
C GLU A 299 -7.22 2.75 28.78
N MET A 300 -6.92 3.55 27.75
CA MET A 300 -7.31 4.96 27.71
C MET A 300 -8.83 5.09 27.61
N THR A 301 -9.41 6.00 28.38
CA THR A 301 -10.86 6.29 28.34
C THR A 301 -11.30 6.92 27.02
N ARG A 302 -10.36 7.56 26.32
CA ARG A 302 -10.58 8.21 25.04
C ARG A 302 -9.36 8.00 24.14
N SER A 303 -9.59 7.78 22.85
CA SER A 303 -8.50 7.64 21.90
C SER A 303 -7.77 8.98 21.72
N PRO A 304 -6.44 8.99 21.50
CA PRO A 304 -5.72 10.25 21.25
C PRO A 304 -6.23 10.98 20.00
N LEU A 305 -6.77 10.26 19.01
CA LEU A 305 -7.42 10.88 17.87
C LEU A 305 -8.69 11.64 18.27
N ASP A 306 -9.54 11.04 19.09
CA ASP A 306 -10.77 11.69 19.56
C ASP A 306 -10.48 12.92 20.42
N GLU A 307 -9.40 12.90 21.20
CA GLU A 307 -8.93 14.05 21.96
C GLU A 307 -8.54 15.20 21.02
N LEU A 308 -7.68 14.94 20.04
CA LEU A 308 -7.26 15.96 19.07
C LEU A 308 -8.42 16.51 18.24
N LEU A 309 -9.34 15.65 17.78
CA LEU A 309 -10.51 16.07 17.01
C LEU A 309 -11.47 16.95 17.81
N ALA A 310 -11.54 16.79 19.13
CA ALA A 310 -12.37 17.66 19.97
C ALA A 310 -11.68 18.95 20.37
N MET A 311 -10.35 18.94 20.51
CA MET A 311 -9.58 20.16 20.77
C MET A 311 -9.53 21.07 19.54
N ILE A 312 -9.24 20.49 18.37
CA ILE A 312 -9.10 21.20 17.11
C ILE A 312 -9.92 20.40 16.07
N PRO A 313 -11.16 20.80 15.77
CA PRO A 313 -11.93 20.15 14.72
C PRO A 313 -11.34 20.50 13.34
N PRO A 314 -11.27 19.55 12.38
CA PRO A 314 -10.84 19.86 11.02
C PRO A 314 -11.86 20.78 10.32
N ARG A 315 -11.43 21.51 9.30
CA ARG A 315 -12.31 22.45 8.58
C ARG A 315 -13.46 21.70 7.90
N SER A 316 -14.62 22.36 7.82
CA SER A 316 -15.88 21.77 7.35
C SER A 316 -15.80 21.12 5.96
N ASP A 317 -15.02 21.69 5.04
CA ASP A 317 -14.79 21.15 3.69
C ASP A 317 -14.15 19.76 3.70
N PHE A 318 -13.48 19.39 4.80
CA PHE A 318 -12.85 18.09 5.02
C PHE A 318 -13.60 17.20 6.02
N MET A 319 -14.70 17.66 6.62
CA MET A 319 -15.51 16.88 7.58
C MET A 319 -16.52 15.92 6.91
N THR A 320 -16.86 16.14 5.65
CA THR A 320 -17.96 15.45 4.94
C THR A 320 -17.71 13.99 4.58
N SER A 321 -16.56 13.40 4.92
CA SER A 321 -16.30 11.99 4.62
C SER A 321 -17.11 11.02 5.50
N SER A 322 -17.46 11.39 6.74
CA SER A 322 -18.06 10.43 7.69
C SER A 322 -19.59 10.28 7.61
N SER A 323 -20.33 11.30 7.15
CA SER A 323 -21.79 11.21 6.96
C SER A 323 -22.17 10.68 5.57
N ALA A 324 -21.37 10.97 4.55
CA ALA A 324 -21.58 10.45 3.20
C ALA A 324 -21.34 8.94 3.10
N ILE A 325 -20.41 8.37 3.89
CA ILE A 325 -20.14 6.92 3.91
C ILE A 325 -21.38 6.11 4.33
N ARG A 326 -22.22 6.64 5.22
CA ARG A 326 -23.45 5.94 5.66
C ARG A 326 -24.54 5.93 4.57
N ASN A 327 -24.70 7.03 3.83
CA ASN A 327 -25.70 7.12 2.78
C ASN A 327 -25.27 6.39 1.49
N THR A 328 -23.99 6.45 1.10
CA THR A 328 -23.51 5.80 -0.12
C THR A 328 -23.54 4.26 -0.01
N LEU A 329 -23.32 3.68 1.18
CA LEU A 329 -23.48 2.24 1.40
C LEU A 329 -24.94 1.79 1.29
N GLN A 330 -25.89 2.64 1.68
CA GLN A 330 -27.31 2.35 1.54
C GLN A 330 -27.75 2.40 0.07
N THR A 331 -27.27 3.40 -0.69
CA THR A 331 -27.59 3.52 -2.13
C THR A 331 -26.91 2.44 -2.99
N ILE A 332 -25.71 1.98 -2.63
CA ILE A 332 -25.02 0.87 -3.33
C ILE A 332 -25.72 -0.46 -3.04
N ASN A 333 -26.11 -0.73 -1.78
CA ASN A 333 -26.86 -1.95 -1.45
C ASN A 333 -28.24 -1.99 -2.12
N GLU A 334 -28.91 -0.86 -2.28
CA GLU A 334 -30.19 -0.76 -2.99
C GLU A 334 -30.03 -0.95 -4.51
N ALA A 335 -28.95 -0.43 -5.10
CA ALA A 335 -28.63 -0.64 -6.51
C ALA A 335 -28.24 -2.11 -6.81
N GLU A 336 -27.46 -2.75 -5.94
CA GLU A 336 -27.07 -4.16 -6.09
C GLU A 336 -28.23 -5.14 -5.87
N ALA A 337 -29.17 -4.82 -4.97
CA ALA A 337 -30.40 -5.60 -4.79
C ALA A 337 -31.33 -5.53 -6.03
N THR A 338 -31.38 -4.37 -6.68
CA THR A 338 -32.19 -4.15 -7.88
C THR A 338 -31.60 -4.88 -9.10
N ASP A 339 -30.27 -4.87 -9.27
CA ASP A 339 -29.59 -5.61 -10.34
C ASP A 339 -29.66 -7.14 -10.16
N GLN A 340 -29.65 -7.65 -8.92
CA GLN A 340 -29.83 -9.08 -8.65
C GLN A 340 -31.26 -9.57 -8.94
N GLN A 341 -32.28 -8.75 -8.65
CA GLN A 341 -33.67 -9.08 -9.01
C GLN A 341 -33.88 -9.05 -10.54
N HIS A 342 -33.24 -8.12 -11.25
CA HIS A 342 -33.33 -8.04 -12.70
C HIS A 342 -32.62 -9.22 -13.37
N ALA A 343 -31.48 -9.68 -12.85
CA ALA A 343 -30.73 -10.83 -13.35
C ALA A 343 -31.46 -12.18 -13.13
N LEU A 344 -32.24 -12.32 -12.05
CA LEU A 344 -33.05 -13.52 -11.78
C LEU A 344 -34.32 -13.60 -12.66
N SER A 345 -34.79 -12.46 -13.19
CA SER A 345 -35.98 -12.40 -14.05
C SER A 345 -35.72 -12.76 -15.53
N LEU A 346 -34.44 -12.86 -15.94
CA LEU A 346 -34.01 -13.04 -17.33
C LEU A 346 -33.50 -14.45 -17.66
N GLN A 347 -33.65 -15.42 -16.76
CA GLN A 347 -33.33 -16.82 -17.09
C GLN A 347 -34.55 -17.50 -17.73
N PRO A 348 -34.44 -18.05 -18.96
CA PRO A 348 -35.52 -18.81 -19.57
C PRO A 348 -35.76 -20.13 -18.81
N LYS A 349 -37.03 -20.49 -18.65
CA LYS A 349 -37.53 -21.68 -17.94
C LYS A 349 -37.02 -23.00 -18.50
#